data_AF-A0A6J7CJ41-F1
#
_entry.id   AF-A0A6J7CJ41-F1
#
_cell.length_a   1.000
_cell.length_b   1.000
_cell.length_c   1.000
_cell.angle_alpha   90.00
_cell.angle_beta   90.00
_cell.angle_gamma   90.00
#
_symmetry.space_group_name_H-M   'P 1'
#
loop_
_entity.id
_entity.type
_entity.pdbx_description
1 polymer ?
#
loop_
_entity_poly.entity_id
_entity_poly.type
_entity_poly.pdbx_seq_one_letter_code
_entity_poly.pdbx_strand_id
1 'polypeptide(L)'
;MGALTSNETRMPVMLRAARATPLLLAVASIALCCVPESGFATPTPPLKTPKVSALRCWPSVTCGSNLRVPVGAWMLIQIQSSSPGPKVRFTGGVRVLARRIRANRLLVQVPAGAKTGPIRVSATGTRWSAPFGRVIPIATPTQPPPTPTGSAFDGNGMWIWQLANTERGNLAQIITRAKAHDVTTVFLKAGDGTHSWPQFNTPLIRTFHAAGIQVCAWPYAYGKSPSAEATVAINAVKLGADCLAIDAETEYEGRYTQALTYISKVRKGVGKWFPISLAGYPWADYHQSFPYSVFFGPGGAQYSQPQVYWRDIGSGVDNVMAHTYRTNLLYGRQIFPLGQLWQKPTSREILRFRALAAVWGSPGVSWWDWQEASLTLWPFVGSQMSWPPARTTSPTWYTLSRGARGDFTIWAQLHLKQAGQAVRVDGSYGSTTVTAVTQFQASRGLAQTGVINTATWKSLLRVRLPVPAWASGIRSASASVRASLAAAPKTRSEFRVRRAH
;
A
#
# COMPACT_ATOMS: atom_id res chain seq x y z
N MET A 1 73.03 19.39 -5.85
CA MET A 1 72.97 17.93 -5.58
C MET A 1 71.53 17.51 -5.92
N GLY A 2 71.16 17.18 -7.16
CA GLY A 2 71.50 15.99 -7.95
C GLY A 2 70.61 14.81 -7.49
N ALA A 3 69.80 14.08 -8.27
CA ALA A 3 69.55 13.95 -9.72
C ALA A 3 68.19 13.19 -9.90
N LEU A 4 67.32 13.53 -10.87
CA LEU A 4 67.02 12.84 -12.16
C LEU A 4 66.50 11.38 -12.03
N THR A 5 65.38 10.91 -12.60
CA THR A 5 64.91 10.82 -14.02
C THR A 5 63.44 10.30 -13.99
N SER A 6 62.40 10.78 -14.70
CA SER A 6 62.03 10.81 -16.13
C SER A 6 62.10 9.47 -16.90
N ASN A 7 60.95 8.95 -17.33
CA ASN A 7 60.76 8.57 -18.75
C ASN A 7 59.29 8.36 -19.17
N GLU A 8 58.86 9.15 -20.15
CA GLU A 8 57.77 8.89 -21.08
C GLU A 8 58.20 7.84 -22.12
N THR A 9 57.27 7.13 -22.78
CA THR A 9 56.95 7.36 -24.22
C THR A 9 55.98 6.34 -24.85
N ARG A 10 55.01 6.90 -25.59
CA ARG A 10 54.54 6.58 -26.96
C ARG A 10 53.59 5.39 -27.24
N MET A 11 52.41 5.77 -27.74
CA MET A 11 51.58 5.06 -28.72
C MET A 11 52.29 4.95 -30.09
N PRO A 12 51.79 4.09 -31.00
CA PRO A 12 51.16 4.67 -32.20
C PRO A 12 49.87 3.96 -32.67
N VAL A 13 49.15 4.70 -33.52
CA VAL A 13 47.94 4.36 -34.30
C VAL A 13 48.34 4.02 -35.74
N MET A 14 47.66 3.06 -36.41
CA MET A 14 47.36 2.99 -37.87
C MET A 14 46.50 1.72 -38.11
N LEU A 15 45.24 1.72 -38.57
CA LEU A 15 44.56 2.06 -39.84
C LEU A 15 44.80 1.13 -41.08
N ARG A 16 43.72 0.42 -41.47
CA ARG A 16 43.32 -0.11 -42.82
C ARG A 16 44.23 -1.18 -43.48
N ALA A 17 43.82 -2.10 -44.37
CA ALA A 17 42.71 -2.17 -45.33
C ALA A 17 42.38 -3.64 -45.73
N ALA A 18 41.22 -3.82 -46.40
CA ALA A 18 40.70 -5.05 -47.00
C ALA A 18 41.39 -5.44 -48.33
N ARG A 19 41.24 -6.71 -48.77
CA ARG A 19 40.95 -7.14 -50.16
C ARG A 19 40.79 -8.67 -50.29
N ALA A 20 40.02 -9.07 -51.30
CA ALA A 20 39.49 -10.40 -51.57
C ALA A 20 40.09 -11.05 -52.84
N THR A 21 40.03 -12.39 -52.91
CA THR A 21 39.98 -13.30 -54.10
C THR A 21 41.22 -13.37 -55.02
N PRO A 22 41.48 -14.46 -55.82
CA PRO A 22 40.52 -15.37 -56.46
C PRO A 22 40.90 -16.89 -56.52
N LEU A 23 40.18 -17.57 -57.41
CA LEU A 23 39.85 -18.98 -57.64
C LEU A 23 40.77 -19.68 -58.69
N LEU A 24 40.63 -21.01 -58.83
CA LEU A 24 40.90 -21.89 -60.02
C LEU A 24 42.29 -22.58 -60.11
N LEU A 25 42.48 -23.81 -60.62
CA LEU A 25 41.69 -25.01 -60.96
C LEU A 25 42.74 -26.03 -61.51
N ALA A 26 42.69 -27.33 -61.19
CA ALA A 26 43.41 -28.36 -61.97
C ALA A 26 42.63 -29.69 -62.00
N VAL A 27 42.56 -30.25 -63.21
CA VAL A 27 41.65 -31.29 -63.72
C VAL A 27 42.43 -32.60 -64.00
N ALA A 28 41.68 -33.71 -64.10
CA ALA A 28 41.93 -35.00 -64.80
C ALA A 28 42.20 -36.17 -63.83
N SER A 29 41.26 -37.06 -63.51
CA SER A 29 40.45 -38.03 -64.32
C SER A 29 41.25 -39.26 -64.78
N ILE A 30 40.92 -40.44 -64.23
CA ILE A 30 40.68 -41.72 -64.93
C ILE A 30 39.90 -42.66 -63.97
N ALA A 31 38.91 -43.34 -64.52
CA ALA A 31 37.81 -44.07 -63.88
C ALA A 31 38.14 -45.54 -63.53
N LEU A 32 37.41 -46.12 -62.56
CA LEU A 32 36.59 -47.34 -62.74
C LEU A 32 35.75 -47.71 -61.48
N CYS A 33 34.44 -47.89 -61.70
CA CYS A 33 33.45 -48.79 -61.06
C CYS A 33 33.00 -48.69 -59.57
N CYS A 34 31.72 -48.28 -59.43
CA CYS A 34 30.63 -48.71 -58.51
C CYS A 34 30.83 -48.89 -56.99
N VAL A 35 30.21 -48.03 -56.15
CA VAL A 35 29.44 -48.34 -54.88
C VAL A 35 28.57 -47.10 -54.51
N PRO A 36 27.33 -47.22 -53.97
CA PRO A 36 26.36 -46.11 -53.83
C PRO A 36 26.55 -45.21 -52.59
N GLU A 37 25.94 -44.02 -52.69
CA GLU A 37 25.80 -43.00 -51.64
C GLU A 37 25.25 -43.55 -50.32
N SER A 38 25.90 -43.22 -49.20
CA SER A 38 25.24 -43.12 -47.89
C SER A 38 26.08 -42.25 -46.93
N GLY A 39 25.70 -40.98 -46.84
CA GLY A 39 26.13 -40.07 -45.77
C GLY A 39 24.90 -39.53 -45.05
N PHE A 40 24.41 -40.27 -44.05
CA PHE A 40 23.27 -39.87 -43.24
C PHE A 40 23.56 -38.59 -42.45
N ALA A 41 22.72 -37.57 -42.64
CA ALA A 41 22.55 -36.49 -41.68
C ALA A 41 22.09 -37.09 -40.33
N THR A 42 22.80 -36.76 -39.25
CA THR A 42 22.43 -37.16 -37.90
C THR A 42 21.04 -36.62 -37.54
N PRO A 43 20.11 -37.47 -37.07
CA PRO A 43 18.78 -37.01 -36.69
C PRO A 43 18.88 -36.06 -35.49
N THR A 44 18.32 -34.87 -35.64
CA THR A 44 18.13 -33.92 -34.52
C THR A 44 17.39 -34.65 -33.39
N PRO A 45 17.87 -34.62 -32.13
CA PRO A 45 17.21 -35.32 -31.05
C PRO A 45 15.76 -34.85 -30.93
N PRO A 46 14.79 -35.76 -30.72
CA PRO A 46 13.39 -35.39 -30.69
C PRO A 46 13.15 -34.31 -29.63
N LEU A 47 12.58 -33.18 -30.05
CA LEU A 47 12.22 -32.07 -29.17
C LEU A 47 11.40 -32.60 -27.99
N LYS A 48 12.02 -32.62 -26.80
CA LYS A 48 11.40 -33.12 -25.57
C LYS A 48 10.25 -32.22 -25.17
N THR A 49 9.07 -32.80 -24.98
CA THR A 49 7.92 -32.06 -24.42
C THR A 49 8.26 -31.58 -23.01
N PRO A 50 7.80 -30.38 -22.60
CA PRO A 50 8.09 -29.87 -21.28
C PRO A 50 7.41 -30.73 -20.22
N LYS A 51 8.16 -31.15 -19.20
CA LYS A 51 7.61 -31.86 -18.03
C LYS A 51 7.31 -30.86 -16.92
N VAL A 52 6.04 -30.70 -16.59
CA VAL A 52 5.61 -29.89 -15.44
C VAL A 52 5.87 -30.71 -14.17
N SER A 53 6.45 -30.09 -13.15
CA SER A 53 6.81 -30.74 -11.89
C SER A 53 6.11 -30.17 -10.66
N ALA A 54 5.63 -28.93 -10.72
CA ALA A 54 4.81 -28.36 -9.66
C ALA A 54 3.91 -27.25 -10.17
N LEU A 55 2.74 -27.13 -9.53
CA LEU A 55 1.87 -25.97 -9.61
C LEU A 55 1.80 -25.35 -8.22
N ARG A 56 2.01 -24.04 -8.15
CA ARG A 56 1.86 -23.28 -6.91
C ARG A 56 1.07 -22.03 -7.20
N CYS A 57 0.25 -21.60 -6.24
CA CYS A 57 -0.33 -20.28 -6.34
C CYS A 57 0.74 -19.21 -6.20
N TRP A 58 0.54 -18.10 -6.90
CA TRP A 58 1.45 -16.98 -6.85
C TRP A 58 0.69 -15.66 -6.62
N PRO A 59 0.97 -14.96 -5.52
CA PRO A 59 1.74 -15.42 -4.37
C PRO A 59 1.11 -16.67 -3.70
N SER A 60 1.88 -17.39 -2.88
CA SER A 60 1.41 -18.66 -2.26
C SER A 60 0.18 -18.49 -1.36
N VAL A 61 -0.07 -17.26 -0.90
CA VAL A 61 -1.20 -16.87 -0.05
C VAL A 61 -2.53 -16.72 -0.81
N THR A 62 -2.53 -16.87 -2.14
CA THR A 62 -3.70 -16.56 -2.98
C THR A 62 -4.73 -17.67 -3.06
N CYS A 63 -4.45 -18.85 -2.51
CA CYS A 63 -5.27 -20.04 -2.66
C CYS A 63 -5.46 -20.78 -1.36
N GLY A 64 -6.64 -21.39 -1.21
CA GLY A 64 -6.88 -22.42 -0.20
C GLY A 64 -6.14 -23.72 -0.52
N SER A 65 -6.34 -24.75 0.31
CA SER A 65 -5.84 -26.10 0.05
C SER A 65 -6.30 -26.62 -1.33
N ASN A 66 -5.51 -27.52 -1.94
CA ASN A 66 -5.83 -28.24 -3.18
C ASN A 66 -5.92 -27.38 -4.46
N LEU A 67 -5.04 -26.38 -4.64
CA LEU A 67 -4.95 -25.57 -5.88
C LEU A 67 -6.30 -24.94 -6.29
N ARG A 68 -7.03 -24.48 -5.28
CA ARG A 68 -8.22 -23.64 -5.40
C ARG A 68 -7.81 -22.20 -5.73
N VAL A 69 -7.89 -21.85 -7.01
CA VAL A 69 -7.34 -20.59 -7.55
C VAL A 69 -8.46 -19.69 -8.07
N PRO A 70 -8.60 -18.45 -7.57
CA PRO A 70 -9.56 -17.50 -8.14
C PRO A 70 -9.32 -17.28 -9.64
N VAL A 71 -10.39 -17.15 -10.43
CA VAL A 71 -10.28 -16.66 -11.81
C VAL A 71 -9.61 -15.27 -11.77
N GLY A 72 -8.58 -15.07 -12.60
CA GLY A 72 -7.73 -13.88 -12.62
C GLY A 72 -6.51 -13.93 -11.69
N ALA A 73 -6.39 -14.92 -10.80
CA ALA A 73 -5.18 -15.05 -9.97
C ALA A 73 -4.02 -15.73 -10.71
N TRP A 74 -2.79 -15.45 -10.28
CA TRP A 74 -1.59 -16.05 -10.88
C TRP A 74 -1.24 -17.39 -10.26
N MET A 75 -0.69 -18.25 -11.10
CA MET A 75 -0.10 -19.52 -10.77
C MET A 75 1.34 -19.59 -11.27
N LEU A 76 2.23 -20.07 -10.42
CA LEU A 76 3.58 -20.45 -10.77
C LEU A 76 3.59 -21.92 -11.24
N ILE A 77 4.11 -22.13 -12.44
CA ILE A 77 4.35 -23.45 -13.02
C ILE A 77 5.86 -23.71 -12.99
N GLN A 78 6.27 -24.78 -12.31
CA GLN A 78 7.65 -25.26 -12.32
C GLN A 78 7.80 -26.37 -13.36
N ILE A 79 8.87 -26.29 -14.15
CA ILE A 79 9.10 -27.15 -15.31
C ILE A 79 10.49 -27.77 -15.16
N GLN A 80 10.64 -29.06 -15.47
CA GLN A 80 11.92 -29.77 -15.41
C GLN A 80 12.75 -29.64 -16.70
N SER A 81 12.17 -29.11 -17.78
CA SER A 81 12.82 -28.82 -19.06
C SER A 81 13.23 -27.35 -19.20
N SER A 82 14.28 -27.09 -19.98
CA SER A 82 14.91 -25.77 -20.16
C SER A 82 14.20 -24.84 -21.16
N SER A 83 13.31 -25.35 -22.02
CA SER A 83 12.72 -24.55 -23.12
C SER A 83 11.20 -24.78 -23.35
N PRO A 84 10.34 -24.54 -22.35
CA PRO A 84 8.89 -24.60 -22.56
C PRO A 84 8.41 -23.46 -23.48
N GLY A 85 7.35 -23.68 -24.26
CA GLY A 85 6.67 -22.62 -25.00
C GLY A 85 5.82 -21.72 -24.09
N PRO A 86 5.33 -20.58 -24.60
CA PRO A 86 4.66 -19.56 -23.77
C PRO A 86 3.19 -19.87 -23.50
N LYS A 87 2.58 -20.89 -24.11
CA LYS A 87 1.14 -21.12 -24.02
C LYS A 87 0.82 -22.15 -22.94
N VAL A 88 -0.18 -21.87 -22.13
CA VAL A 88 -0.75 -22.78 -21.14
C VAL A 88 -2.21 -23.02 -21.48
N ARG A 89 -2.60 -24.30 -21.55
CA ARG A 89 -3.97 -24.72 -21.77
C ARG A 89 -4.59 -25.19 -20.46
N PHE A 90 -5.73 -24.62 -20.11
CA PHE A 90 -6.55 -25.03 -18.97
C PHE A 90 -7.62 -26.04 -19.40
N THR A 91 -8.10 -26.83 -18.44
CA THR A 91 -9.32 -27.63 -18.62
C THR A 91 -10.49 -26.70 -18.97
N GLY A 92 -11.35 -27.12 -19.90
CA GLY A 92 -12.32 -26.23 -20.55
C GLY A 92 -11.82 -25.65 -21.89
N GLY A 93 -10.58 -25.91 -22.28
CA GLY A 93 -10.07 -25.59 -23.63
C GLY A 93 -9.41 -24.22 -23.76
N VAL A 94 -9.49 -23.37 -22.73
CA VAL A 94 -8.95 -22.01 -22.73
C VAL A 94 -7.42 -22.02 -22.77
N ARG A 95 -6.84 -21.18 -23.62
CA ARG A 95 -5.38 -21.04 -23.79
C ARG A 95 -4.97 -19.62 -23.44
N VAL A 96 -3.93 -19.49 -22.62
CA VAL A 96 -3.38 -18.19 -22.21
C VAL A 96 -1.86 -18.16 -22.37
N LEU A 97 -1.33 -16.96 -22.53
CA LEU A 97 0.11 -16.73 -22.50
C LEU A 97 0.60 -16.68 -21.06
N ALA A 98 1.66 -17.44 -20.78
CA ALA A 98 2.37 -17.38 -19.51
C ALA A 98 3.62 -16.52 -19.66
N ARG A 99 3.87 -15.69 -18.65
CA ARG A 99 5.08 -14.91 -18.53
C ARG A 99 6.21 -15.80 -18.04
N ARG A 100 7.32 -15.86 -18.77
CA ARG A 100 8.53 -16.54 -18.30
C ARG A 100 9.21 -15.68 -17.23
N ILE A 101 9.42 -16.26 -16.05
CA ILE A 101 10.11 -15.59 -14.93
C ILE A 101 11.55 -16.12 -14.80
N ARG A 102 11.75 -17.42 -15.09
CA ARG A 102 13.07 -18.06 -15.24
C ARG A 102 12.97 -19.14 -16.32
N ALA A 103 14.10 -19.72 -16.73
CA ALA A 103 14.15 -20.82 -17.70
C ALA A 103 13.14 -21.95 -17.38
N ASN A 104 13.04 -22.30 -16.09
CA ASN A 104 12.20 -23.40 -15.57
C ASN A 104 10.93 -22.94 -14.82
N ARG A 105 10.55 -21.65 -14.91
CA ARG A 105 9.40 -21.08 -14.19
C ARG A 105 8.57 -20.18 -15.07
N LEU A 106 7.30 -20.55 -15.22
CA LEU A 106 6.28 -19.74 -15.90
C LEU A 106 5.27 -19.22 -14.88
N LEU A 107 4.80 -18.00 -15.11
CA LEU A 107 3.72 -17.39 -14.36
C LEU A 107 2.52 -17.24 -15.28
N VAL A 108 1.39 -17.82 -14.91
CA VAL A 108 0.17 -17.82 -15.73
C VAL A 108 -1.03 -17.34 -14.93
N GLN A 109 -1.89 -16.54 -15.55
CA GLN A 109 -3.15 -16.13 -14.93
C GLN A 109 -4.23 -17.18 -15.22
N VAL A 110 -5.04 -17.55 -14.22
CA VAL A 110 -6.18 -18.46 -14.43
C VAL A 110 -7.27 -17.73 -15.21
N PRO A 111 -7.62 -18.16 -16.44
CA PRO A 111 -8.55 -17.42 -17.27
C PRO A 111 -10.01 -17.62 -16.85
N ALA A 112 -10.86 -16.67 -17.25
CA ALA A 112 -12.30 -16.88 -17.25
C ALA A 112 -12.66 -18.06 -18.16
N GLY A 113 -13.63 -18.88 -17.73
CA GLY A 113 -14.04 -20.09 -18.44
C GLY A 113 -13.15 -21.33 -18.23
N ALA A 114 -12.05 -21.21 -17.47
CA ALA A 114 -11.33 -22.39 -16.99
C ALA A 114 -12.25 -23.26 -16.13
N LYS A 115 -12.22 -24.57 -16.36
CA LYS A 115 -12.94 -25.57 -15.56
C LYS A 115 -11.96 -26.32 -14.66
N THR A 116 -12.49 -26.95 -13.61
CA THR A 116 -11.72 -27.82 -12.71
C THR A 116 -11.01 -28.91 -13.51
N GLY A 117 -9.68 -29.01 -13.38
CA GLY A 117 -8.91 -30.06 -14.04
C GLY A 117 -7.43 -29.71 -14.25
N PRO A 118 -6.68 -30.55 -14.99
CA PRO A 118 -5.26 -30.35 -15.24
C PRO A 118 -4.98 -29.18 -16.17
N ILE A 119 -3.72 -28.75 -16.17
CA ILE A 119 -3.17 -27.85 -17.20
C ILE A 119 -2.21 -28.60 -18.13
N ARG A 120 -1.93 -28.00 -19.29
CA ARG A 120 -0.85 -28.40 -20.20
C ARG A 120 -0.03 -27.19 -20.61
N VAL A 121 1.28 -27.35 -20.75
CA VAL A 121 2.20 -26.31 -21.23
C VAL A 121 2.65 -26.66 -22.65
N SER A 122 2.65 -25.69 -23.56
CA SER A 122 3.09 -25.92 -24.94
C SER A 122 4.60 -26.16 -24.99
N ALA A 123 5.05 -26.97 -25.94
CA ALA A 123 6.45 -27.03 -26.36
C ALA A 123 6.70 -25.96 -27.45
N THR A 124 7.89 -25.99 -28.06
CA THR A 124 8.11 -25.40 -29.38
C THR A 124 7.27 -26.13 -30.44
N GLY A 125 6.63 -25.40 -31.36
CA GLY A 125 5.70 -25.97 -32.35
C GLY A 125 4.30 -26.29 -31.77
N THR A 126 3.70 -27.41 -32.19
CA THR A 126 2.30 -27.78 -31.88
C THR A 126 2.14 -28.75 -30.70
N ARG A 127 3.26 -29.22 -30.12
CA ARG A 127 3.26 -30.24 -29.05
C ARG A 127 2.93 -29.66 -27.68
N TRP A 128 2.39 -30.49 -26.78
CA TRP A 128 2.00 -30.12 -25.41
C TRP A 128 2.57 -31.09 -24.39
N SER A 129 2.73 -30.63 -23.14
CA SER A 129 3.04 -31.50 -22.01
C SER A 129 1.92 -32.53 -21.75
N ALA A 130 2.24 -33.57 -20.99
CA ALA A 130 1.24 -34.37 -20.30
C ALA A 130 0.37 -33.46 -19.39
N PRO A 131 -0.92 -33.80 -19.17
CA PRO A 131 -1.76 -33.14 -18.18
C PRO A 131 -1.08 -33.16 -16.81
N PHE A 132 -1.08 -32.03 -16.10
CA PHE A 132 -0.47 -31.95 -14.77
C PHE A 132 -1.34 -31.19 -13.77
N GLY A 133 -1.43 -31.74 -12.56
CA GLY A 133 -2.14 -31.16 -11.41
C GLY A 133 -3.66 -31.14 -11.56
N ARG A 134 -4.34 -30.56 -10.56
CA ARG A 134 -5.77 -30.28 -10.57
C ARG A 134 -6.00 -28.85 -10.11
N VAL A 135 -6.25 -27.96 -11.06
CA VAL A 135 -6.60 -26.57 -10.80
C VAL A 135 -8.10 -26.51 -10.58
N ILE A 136 -8.54 -25.81 -9.52
CA ILE A 136 -9.95 -25.60 -9.23
C ILE A 136 -10.22 -24.09 -9.36
N PRO A 137 -10.65 -23.60 -10.54
CA PRO A 137 -11.00 -22.20 -10.74
C PRO A 137 -12.19 -21.81 -9.86
N ILE A 138 -12.00 -20.80 -9.02
CA ILE A 138 -13.08 -20.27 -8.19
C ILE A 138 -13.59 -19.01 -8.86
N ALA A 139 -14.91 -18.95 -9.12
CA ALA A 139 -15.56 -17.72 -9.53
C ALA A 139 -15.27 -16.63 -8.49
N THR A 140 -14.55 -15.60 -8.91
CA THR A 140 -14.23 -14.47 -8.03
C THR A 140 -15.45 -13.56 -8.04
N PRO A 141 -16.12 -13.31 -6.89
CA PRO A 141 -17.02 -12.18 -6.83
C PRO A 141 -16.18 -10.95 -7.15
N THR A 142 -16.50 -10.31 -8.27
CA THR A 142 -15.93 -9.03 -8.67
C THR A 142 -16.39 -8.02 -7.64
N GLN A 143 -15.62 -7.84 -6.58
CA GLN A 143 -15.71 -6.61 -5.82
C GLN A 143 -15.42 -5.47 -6.81
N PRO A 144 -16.29 -4.46 -6.92
CA PRO A 144 -16.00 -3.35 -7.81
C PRO A 144 -14.64 -2.74 -7.40
N PRO A 145 -13.86 -2.22 -8.37
CA PRO A 145 -12.65 -1.47 -8.03
C PRO A 145 -13.01 -0.38 -7.02
N PRO A 146 -12.09 -0.04 -6.09
CA PRO A 146 -12.28 1.07 -5.17
C PRO A 146 -12.73 2.31 -5.93
N THR A 147 -13.78 2.96 -5.46
CA THR A 147 -14.25 4.22 -6.06
C THR A 147 -13.25 5.33 -5.71
N PRO A 148 -12.65 6.00 -6.71
CA PRO A 148 -11.78 7.14 -6.46
C PRO A 148 -12.52 8.24 -5.71
N THR A 149 -11.80 8.97 -4.86
CA THR A 149 -12.34 10.11 -4.12
C THR A 149 -12.28 11.41 -4.90
N GLY A 150 -11.46 11.46 -5.97
CA GLY A 150 -11.12 12.68 -6.70
C GLY A 150 -10.13 13.56 -5.94
N SER A 151 -9.45 13.02 -4.93
CA SER A 151 -8.48 13.76 -4.11
C SER A 151 -7.04 13.30 -4.36
N ALA A 152 -6.07 14.10 -3.89
CA ALA A 152 -4.65 13.78 -3.99
C ALA A 152 -4.21 12.50 -3.24
N PHE A 153 -5.09 11.92 -2.42
CA PHE A 153 -4.83 10.65 -1.75
C PHE A 153 -5.04 9.45 -2.69
N ASP A 154 -5.77 9.60 -3.80
CA ASP A 154 -5.95 8.54 -4.80
C ASP A 154 -4.61 8.22 -5.50
N GLY A 155 -4.43 6.97 -5.93
CA GLY A 155 -3.20 6.53 -6.60
C GLY A 155 -2.04 6.22 -5.66
N ASN A 156 -0.79 6.36 -6.13
CA ASN A 156 0.39 6.06 -5.31
C ASN A 156 1.05 7.36 -4.82
N GLY A 157 1.16 7.47 -3.49
CA GLY A 157 1.83 8.57 -2.81
C GLY A 157 3.25 8.23 -2.35
N MET A 158 4.16 9.20 -2.36
CA MET A 158 5.50 9.06 -1.76
C MET A 158 5.78 10.20 -0.80
N TRP A 159 6.17 9.89 0.43
CA TRP A 159 6.54 10.89 1.43
C TRP A 159 7.99 11.32 1.25
N ILE A 160 8.23 12.63 1.41
CA ILE A 160 9.55 13.25 1.38
C ILE A 160 9.66 14.09 2.64
N TRP A 161 10.61 13.71 3.50
CA TRP A 161 10.92 14.50 4.69
C TRP A 161 11.90 15.62 4.36
N GLN A 162 13.05 15.29 3.78
CA GLN A 162 14.10 16.27 3.48
C GLN A 162 14.39 16.30 1.98
N LEU A 163 13.94 17.35 1.31
CA LEU A 163 14.09 17.49 -0.14
C LEU A 163 15.56 17.48 -0.57
N ALA A 164 16.43 18.16 0.19
CA ALA A 164 17.87 18.20 -0.09
C ALA A 164 18.53 16.80 -0.06
N ASN A 165 18.00 15.89 0.76
CA ASN A 165 18.49 14.50 0.85
C ASN A 165 17.79 13.55 -0.13
N THR A 166 16.85 14.07 -0.91
CA THR A 166 16.08 13.32 -1.91
C THR A 166 16.67 13.59 -3.28
N GLU A 167 17.35 12.61 -3.89
CA GLU A 167 18.07 12.80 -5.16
C GLU A 167 19.02 14.03 -5.13
N ARG A 168 19.61 14.32 -3.96
CA ARG A 168 20.46 15.50 -3.72
C ARG A 168 19.74 16.84 -4.02
N GLY A 169 18.42 16.89 -3.86
CA GLY A 169 17.59 18.05 -4.20
C GLY A 169 17.31 18.22 -5.69
N ASN A 170 17.70 17.27 -6.54
CA ASN A 170 17.49 17.37 -7.99
C ASN A 170 16.03 17.08 -8.35
N LEU A 171 15.23 18.13 -8.52
CA LEU A 171 13.80 18.02 -8.83
C LEU A 171 13.51 17.25 -10.12
N ALA A 172 14.35 17.39 -11.15
CA ALA A 172 14.16 16.66 -12.40
C ALA A 172 14.30 15.15 -12.21
N GLN A 173 15.27 14.71 -11.39
CA GLN A 173 15.43 13.28 -11.05
C GLN A 173 14.29 12.77 -10.19
N ILE A 174 13.82 13.55 -9.22
CA ILE A 174 12.65 13.23 -8.40
C ILE A 174 11.44 13.02 -9.30
N ILE A 175 11.12 14.00 -10.16
CA ILE A 175 9.98 13.93 -11.09
C ILE A 175 10.11 12.73 -12.04
N THR A 176 11.30 12.49 -12.59
CA THR A 176 11.55 11.37 -13.51
C THR A 176 11.27 10.03 -12.83
N ARG A 177 11.78 9.83 -11.61
CA ARG A 177 11.54 8.60 -10.85
C ARG A 177 10.08 8.46 -10.43
N ALA A 178 9.44 9.54 -9.98
CA ALA A 178 8.02 9.51 -9.62
C ALA A 178 7.18 9.00 -10.80
N LYS A 179 7.36 9.58 -11.99
CA LYS A 179 6.66 9.16 -13.22
C LYS A 179 6.98 7.72 -13.61
N ALA A 180 8.26 7.31 -13.54
CA ALA A 180 8.69 5.96 -13.88
C ALA A 180 8.06 4.87 -12.98
N HIS A 181 7.57 5.25 -11.81
CA HIS A 181 7.01 4.34 -10.81
C HIS A 181 5.57 4.68 -10.41
N ASP A 182 4.85 5.42 -11.26
CA ASP A 182 3.43 5.74 -11.09
C ASP A 182 3.10 6.41 -9.74
N VAL A 183 4.03 7.24 -9.24
CA VAL A 183 3.80 8.12 -8.09
C VAL A 183 3.10 9.37 -8.59
N THR A 184 1.82 9.51 -8.25
CA THR A 184 0.95 10.60 -8.66
C THR A 184 0.95 11.76 -7.67
N THR A 185 1.34 11.49 -6.42
CA THR A 185 1.33 12.46 -5.32
C THR A 185 2.61 12.39 -4.50
N VAL A 186 3.20 13.54 -4.21
CA VAL A 186 4.28 13.66 -3.21
C VAL A 186 3.76 14.32 -1.93
N PHE A 187 4.11 13.75 -0.79
CA PHE A 187 3.81 14.31 0.53
C PHE A 187 5.07 14.98 1.05
N LEU A 188 5.14 16.31 0.98
CA LEU A 188 6.33 17.08 1.34
C LEU A 188 6.21 17.66 2.75
N LYS A 189 7.29 17.56 3.55
CA LYS A 189 7.27 18.14 4.91
C LYS A 189 7.11 19.64 4.78
N ALA A 190 6.05 20.15 5.38
CA ALA A 190 5.65 21.55 5.29
C ALA A 190 5.81 22.29 6.62
N GLY A 191 5.90 21.56 7.73
CA GLY A 191 6.03 22.16 9.05
C GLY A 191 6.41 21.16 10.13
N ASP A 192 6.87 21.72 11.23
CA ASP A 192 7.25 21.00 12.44
C ASP A 192 6.87 21.84 13.67
N GLY A 193 5.78 21.44 14.33
CA GLY A 193 5.13 22.23 15.36
C GLY A 193 4.76 23.63 14.87
N THR A 194 5.33 24.66 15.50
CA THR A 194 5.06 26.07 15.19
C THR A 194 5.95 26.62 14.07
N HIS A 195 6.83 25.80 13.49
CA HIS A 195 7.78 26.22 12.47
C HIS A 195 7.34 25.72 11.10
N SER A 196 7.25 26.63 10.13
CA SER A 196 7.09 26.25 8.72
C SER A 196 8.43 25.75 8.17
N TRP A 197 8.39 24.72 7.32
CA TRP A 197 9.59 24.14 6.74
C TRP A 197 9.95 24.86 5.42
N PRO A 198 11.10 25.55 5.31
CA PRO A 198 11.39 26.43 4.16
C PRO A 198 11.40 25.75 2.79
N GLN A 199 11.64 24.44 2.76
CA GLN A 199 11.59 23.66 1.51
C GLN A 199 10.21 23.72 0.84
N PHE A 200 9.14 23.90 1.62
CA PHE A 200 7.77 23.90 1.12
C PHE A 200 7.39 25.32 0.68
N ASN A 201 7.42 25.56 -0.63
CA ASN A 201 7.15 26.88 -1.22
C ASN A 201 6.45 26.76 -2.58
N THR A 202 5.82 27.86 -3.01
CA THR A 202 5.03 27.91 -4.25
C THR A 202 5.83 27.54 -5.52
N PRO A 203 7.07 28.00 -5.74
CA PRO A 203 7.86 27.56 -6.90
C PRO A 203 8.08 26.05 -6.97
N LEU A 204 8.39 25.40 -5.84
CA LEU A 204 8.54 23.95 -5.76
C LEU A 204 7.24 23.24 -6.14
N ILE A 205 6.12 23.68 -5.56
CA ILE A 205 4.79 23.09 -5.80
C ILE A 205 4.42 23.20 -7.29
N ARG A 206 4.59 24.40 -7.87
CA ARG A 206 4.33 24.63 -9.30
C ARG A 206 5.18 23.74 -10.21
N THR A 207 6.41 23.42 -9.81
CA THR A 207 7.29 22.52 -10.57
C THR A 207 6.74 21.09 -10.60
N PHE A 208 6.22 20.59 -9.49
CA PHE A 208 5.53 19.28 -9.46
C PHE A 208 4.20 19.31 -10.23
N HIS A 209 3.41 20.36 -10.09
CA HIS A 209 2.15 20.54 -10.82
C HIS A 209 2.37 20.56 -12.34
N ALA A 210 3.39 21.28 -12.81
CA ALA A 210 3.77 21.30 -14.23
C ALA A 210 4.18 19.91 -14.75
N ALA A 211 4.63 19.04 -13.87
CA ALA A 211 4.92 17.64 -14.19
C ALA A 211 3.70 16.71 -14.08
N GLY A 212 2.53 17.21 -13.66
CA GLY A 212 1.33 16.40 -13.41
C GLY A 212 1.36 15.61 -12.10
N ILE A 213 2.20 16.03 -11.13
CA ILE A 213 2.33 15.41 -9.81
C ILE A 213 1.66 16.32 -8.78
N GLN A 214 0.75 15.77 -7.98
CA GLN A 214 0.08 16.48 -6.91
C GLN A 214 0.98 16.61 -5.67
N VAL A 215 0.80 17.66 -4.89
CA VAL A 215 1.62 17.98 -3.72
C VAL A 215 0.73 18.10 -2.48
N CYS A 216 0.94 17.19 -1.55
CA CYS A 216 0.34 17.26 -0.23
C CYS A 216 1.32 17.82 0.79
N ALA A 217 0.85 18.75 1.61
CA ALA A 217 1.60 19.23 2.76
C ALA A 217 1.46 18.23 3.90
N TRP A 218 2.56 17.89 4.57
CA TRP A 218 2.49 17.22 5.86
C TRP A 218 3.24 18.01 6.94
N PRO A 219 2.51 18.58 7.92
CA PRO A 219 3.10 19.12 9.14
C PRO A 219 3.08 18.09 10.26
N TYR A 220 4.15 18.02 11.05
CA TYR A 220 4.15 17.31 12.33
C TYR A 220 3.55 18.21 13.42
N ALA A 221 2.48 17.76 14.08
CA ALA A 221 1.77 18.51 15.12
C ALA A 221 1.99 17.86 16.49
N TYR A 222 2.33 18.69 17.49
CA TYR A 222 2.62 18.26 18.86
C TYR A 222 1.48 18.55 19.84
N GLY A 223 0.53 19.41 19.46
CA GLY A 223 -0.54 19.87 20.34
C GLY A 223 -0.06 20.74 21.51
N LYS A 224 1.19 21.24 21.47
CA LYS A 224 1.73 22.15 22.50
C LYS A 224 1.20 23.56 22.28
N SER A 225 1.06 23.97 21.02
CA SER A 225 0.55 25.27 20.62
C SER A 225 -0.44 25.09 19.46
N PRO A 226 -1.58 24.42 19.68
CA PRO A 226 -2.45 23.91 18.61
C PRO A 226 -2.92 25.02 17.65
N SER A 227 -3.14 26.24 18.13
CA SER A 227 -3.52 27.37 17.29
C SER A 227 -2.39 27.87 16.38
N ALA A 228 -1.14 27.82 16.82
CA ALA A 228 0.02 28.24 16.03
C ALA A 228 0.44 27.12 15.06
N GLU A 229 0.44 25.87 15.51
CA GLU A 229 0.66 24.68 14.67
C GLU A 229 -0.39 24.61 13.52
N ALA A 230 -1.66 24.93 13.82
CA ALA A 230 -2.69 25.02 12.78
C ALA A 230 -2.41 26.14 11.76
N THR A 231 -1.81 27.26 12.18
CA THR A 231 -1.41 28.33 11.25
C THR A 231 -0.36 27.84 10.26
N VAL A 232 0.60 27.01 10.70
CA VAL A 232 1.61 26.40 9.81
C VAL A 232 0.94 25.53 8.74
N ALA A 233 0.02 24.66 9.15
CA ALA A 233 -0.74 23.83 8.23
C ALA A 233 -1.55 24.66 7.20
N ILE A 234 -2.24 25.71 7.66
CA ILE A 234 -3.02 26.62 6.80
C ILE A 234 -2.10 27.35 5.81
N ASN A 235 -0.92 27.80 6.25
CA ASN A 235 0.03 28.48 5.39
C ASN A 235 0.55 27.56 4.28
N ALA A 236 0.83 26.28 4.59
CA ALA A 236 1.21 25.30 3.57
C ALA A 236 0.12 25.14 2.49
N VAL A 237 -1.16 25.12 2.88
CA VAL A 237 -2.27 25.10 1.92
C VAL A 237 -2.30 26.37 1.06
N LYS A 238 -2.13 27.55 1.66
CA LYS A 238 -2.07 28.83 0.94
C LYS A 238 -0.91 28.91 -0.07
N LEU A 239 0.18 28.18 0.15
CA LEU A 239 1.30 28.10 -0.78
C LEU A 239 1.00 27.27 -2.04
N GLY A 240 -0.09 26.50 -2.03
CA GLY A 240 -0.59 25.75 -3.20
C GLY A 240 -0.72 24.24 -3.01
N ALA A 241 -0.72 23.73 -1.78
CA ALA A 241 -0.90 22.29 -1.55
C ALA A 241 -2.28 21.81 -2.05
N ASP A 242 -2.32 20.61 -2.66
CA ASP A 242 -3.55 19.95 -3.11
C ASP A 242 -4.26 19.21 -1.97
N CYS A 243 -3.51 18.81 -0.95
CA CYS A 243 -4.05 18.19 0.25
C CYS A 243 -3.18 18.44 1.50
N LEU A 244 -3.75 18.13 2.66
CA LEU A 244 -3.06 18.19 3.95
C LEU A 244 -3.10 16.82 4.62
N ALA A 245 -1.92 16.25 4.92
CA ALA A 245 -1.79 15.06 5.74
C ALA A 245 -1.26 15.45 7.12
N ILE A 246 -2.15 15.51 8.12
CA ILE A 246 -1.76 15.86 9.49
C ILE A 246 -1.00 14.68 10.07
N ASP A 247 0.27 14.89 10.43
CA ASP A 247 1.05 13.94 11.20
C ASP A 247 0.96 14.30 12.68
N ALA A 248 0.33 13.43 13.47
CA ALA A 248 0.08 13.63 14.88
C ALA A 248 0.14 12.28 15.60
N GLU A 249 0.97 12.21 16.64
CA GLU A 249 1.29 10.95 17.32
C GLU A 249 1.08 11.08 18.85
N THR A 250 2.00 10.50 19.63
CA THR A 250 1.89 10.28 21.08
C THR A 250 1.68 11.56 21.86
N GLU A 251 2.15 12.70 21.35
CA GLU A 251 2.02 13.99 22.02
C GLU A 251 0.58 14.48 22.13
N TYR A 252 -0.34 13.92 21.34
CA TYR A 252 -1.77 14.18 21.44
C TYR A 252 -2.52 13.22 22.36
N GLU A 253 -1.87 12.18 22.91
CA GLU A 253 -2.50 11.27 23.89
C GLU A 253 -3.11 12.06 25.06
N GLY A 254 -4.42 11.92 25.24
CA GLY A 254 -5.19 12.64 26.27
C GLY A 254 -5.46 14.12 25.97
N ARG A 255 -5.01 14.67 24.83
CA ARG A 255 -5.11 16.10 24.48
C ARG A 255 -6.29 16.42 23.55
N TYR A 256 -7.48 16.01 23.94
CA TYR A 256 -8.71 16.18 23.16
C TYR A 256 -9.05 17.66 22.88
N THR A 257 -8.86 18.54 23.87
CA THR A 257 -9.16 19.98 23.71
C THR A 257 -8.18 20.66 22.74
N GLN A 258 -6.91 20.25 22.78
CA GLN A 258 -5.87 20.74 21.86
C GLN A 258 -6.12 20.23 20.45
N ALA A 259 -6.48 18.96 20.29
CA ALA A 259 -6.86 18.39 19.00
C ALA A 259 -8.06 19.14 18.41
N LEU A 260 -9.08 19.43 19.23
CA LEU A 260 -10.28 20.16 18.79
C LEU A 260 -9.91 21.58 18.34
N THR A 261 -9.05 22.26 19.08
CA THR A 261 -8.56 23.60 18.74
C THR A 261 -7.81 23.59 17.41
N TYR A 262 -6.87 22.65 17.25
CA TYR A 262 -6.07 22.50 16.05
C TYR A 262 -6.95 22.22 14.82
N ILE A 263 -7.73 21.15 14.84
CA ILE A 263 -8.48 20.70 13.66
C ILE A 263 -9.59 21.69 13.27
N SER A 264 -10.24 22.32 14.25
CA SER A 264 -11.26 23.35 13.98
C SER A 264 -10.65 24.57 13.32
N LYS A 265 -9.46 25.01 13.77
CA LYS A 265 -8.76 26.14 13.16
C LYS A 265 -8.28 25.80 11.75
N VAL A 266 -7.67 24.63 11.56
CA VAL A 266 -7.25 24.15 10.23
C VAL A 266 -8.45 24.15 9.28
N ARG A 267 -9.55 23.46 9.62
CA ARG A 267 -10.74 23.38 8.77
C ARG A 267 -11.30 24.76 8.42
N LYS A 268 -11.38 25.67 9.40
CA LYS A 268 -11.83 27.05 9.16
C LYS A 268 -10.92 27.78 8.17
N GLY A 269 -9.60 27.57 8.28
CA GLY A 269 -8.61 28.24 7.44
C GLY A 269 -8.48 27.69 6.02
N VAL A 270 -8.74 26.40 5.81
CA VAL A 270 -8.58 25.75 4.49
C VAL A 270 -9.90 25.53 3.75
N GLY A 271 -11.03 25.66 4.45
CA GLY A 271 -12.36 25.49 3.88
C GLY A 271 -12.91 24.06 4.01
N LYS A 272 -14.23 23.94 3.81
CA LYS A 272 -15.01 22.71 4.07
C LYS A 272 -14.56 21.50 3.25
N TRP A 273 -14.19 21.73 2.00
CA TRP A 273 -13.97 20.69 1.00
C TRP A 273 -12.51 20.38 0.75
N PHE A 274 -11.59 21.17 1.31
CA PHE A 274 -10.17 20.92 1.16
C PHE A 274 -9.81 19.53 1.73
N PRO A 275 -9.13 18.66 0.96
CA PRO A 275 -8.82 17.29 1.39
C PRO A 275 -7.86 17.28 2.59
N ILE A 276 -8.29 16.69 3.71
CA ILE A 276 -7.45 16.50 4.90
C ILE A 276 -7.44 15.02 5.29
N SER A 277 -6.25 14.46 5.49
CA SER A 277 -6.06 13.16 6.13
C SER A 277 -5.40 13.30 7.51
N LEU A 278 -5.51 12.25 8.32
CA LEU A 278 -4.74 12.07 9.54
C LEU A 278 -3.80 10.86 9.35
N ALA A 279 -2.49 11.10 9.41
CA ALA A 279 -1.45 10.09 9.42
C ALA A 279 -1.22 9.54 10.84
N GLY A 280 -2.24 8.90 11.40
CA GLY A 280 -2.21 8.35 12.76
C GLY A 280 -1.67 6.93 12.84
N TYR A 281 -1.76 6.32 14.03
CA TYR A 281 -1.26 4.98 14.27
C TYR A 281 -2.01 3.90 13.48
N PRO A 282 -1.34 2.77 13.16
CA PRO A 282 -1.99 1.64 12.52
C PRO A 282 -3.07 1.01 13.41
N TRP A 283 -2.86 0.93 14.73
CA TRP A 283 -3.76 0.25 15.65
C TRP A 283 -4.35 1.23 16.67
N ALA A 284 -5.52 1.78 16.34
CA ALA A 284 -6.17 2.78 17.18
C ALA A 284 -6.60 2.25 18.56
N ASP A 285 -6.73 0.93 18.71
CA ASP A 285 -7.08 0.26 19.98
C ASP A 285 -5.91 0.14 20.96
N TYR A 286 -4.66 0.29 20.51
CA TYR A 286 -3.49 0.44 21.37
C TYR A 286 -3.32 1.88 21.87
N HIS A 287 -3.78 2.85 21.08
CA HIS A 287 -3.70 4.30 21.35
C HIS A 287 -5.03 4.86 21.85
N GLN A 288 -5.52 4.28 22.95
CA GLN A 288 -6.88 4.51 23.41
C GLN A 288 -7.13 5.94 23.91
N SER A 289 -6.10 6.73 24.23
CA SER A 289 -6.28 8.13 24.61
C SER A 289 -5.99 9.11 23.47
N PHE A 290 -5.57 8.63 22.29
CA PHE A 290 -5.35 9.48 21.15
C PHE A 290 -6.71 9.96 20.63
N PRO A 291 -6.90 11.27 20.40
CA PRO A 291 -8.21 11.86 20.15
C PRO A 291 -8.68 11.69 18.69
N TYR A 292 -8.76 10.45 18.21
CA TYR A 292 -9.23 10.13 16.86
C TYR A 292 -10.66 10.63 16.62
N SER A 293 -11.56 10.46 17.59
CA SER A 293 -12.93 10.98 17.57
C SER A 293 -12.98 12.49 17.30
N VAL A 294 -11.93 13.21 17.66
CA VAL A 294 -11.80 14.66 17.44
C VAL A 294 -11.24 14.97 16.06
N PHE A 295 -10.13 14.34 15.69
CA PHE A 295 -9.54 14.53 14.36
C PHE A 295 -10.47 14.10 13.23
N PHE A 296 -11.26 13.03 13.44
CA PHE A 296 -12.25 12.53 12.50
C PHE A 296 -13.67 13.00 12.77
N GLY A 297 -13.88 13.89 13.75
CA GLY A 297 -15.18 14.45 14.06
C GLY A 297 -15.76 15.31 12.92
N PRO A 298 -16.99 15.84 13.07
CA PRO A 298 -17.58 16.76 12.11
C PRO A 298 -16.66 17.97 11.82
N GLY A 299 -16.34 18.19 10.55
CA GLY A 299 -15.40 19.23 10.11
C GLY A 299 -13.92 18.83 10.23
N GLY A 300 -13.61 17.64 10.74
CA GLY A 300 -12.27 17.10 10.84
C GLY A 300 -11.67 16.60 9.53
N ALA A 301 -10.66 15.75 9.63
CA ALA A 301 -10.08 15.00 8.52
C ALA A 301 -11.12 14.09 7.86
N GLN A 302 -11.17 14.09 6.54
CA GLN A 302 -12.07 13.24 5.75
C GLN A 302 -11.49 11.84 5.53
N TYR A 303 -10.17 11.71 5.62
CA TYR A 303 -9.44 10.49 5.25
C TYR A 303 -8.55 10.02 6.40
N SER A 304 -8.43 8.71 6.54
CA SER A 304 -7.53 8.07 7.50
C SER A 304 -6.31 7.55 6.75
N GLN A 305 -5.10 7.90 7.20
CA GLN A 305 -3.84 7.52 6.55
C GLN A 305 -2.93 6.75 7.52
N PRO A 306 -3.38 5.60 8.06
CA PRO A 306 -2.69 4.92 9.15
C PRO A 306 -1.29 4.44 8.73
N GLN A 307 -0.33 4.57 9.64
CA GLN A 307 1.09 4.21 9.46
C GLN A 307 1.32 2.69 9.57
N VAL A 308 1.13 1.94 8.48
CA VAL A 308 1.21 0.47 8.42
C VAL A 308 2.65 -0.01 8.21
N TYR A 309 3.48 0.08 9.24
CA TYR A 309 4.91 -0.28 9.17
C TYR A 309 5.18 -1.67 9.71
N TRP A 310 4.82 -2.69 8.94
CA TRP A 310 4.73 -4.07 9.44
C TRP A 310 6.05 -4.66 9.94
N ARG A 311 7.20 -4.31 9.34
CA ARG A 311 8.51 -4.76 9.85
C ARG A 311 8.84 -4.12 11.19
N ASP A 312 8.51 -2.84 11.33
CA ASP A 312 8.77 -2.11 12.57
C ASP A 312 7.87 -2.62 13.71
N ILE A 313 6.58 -2.84 13.41
CA ILE A 313 5.61 -3.47 14.30
C ILE A 313 6.02 -4.91 14.67
N GLY A 314 6.82 -5.57 13.83
CA GLY A 314 7.28 -6.94 14.06
C GLY A 314 6.24 -8.00 13.72
N SER A 315 5.36 -7.75 12.74
CA SER A 315 4.31 -8.67 12.32
C SER A 315 4.18 -8.76 10.79
N GLY A 316 3.39 -9.71 10.30
CA GLY A 316 3.16 -9.89 8.87
C GLY A 316 2.19 -8.87 8.30
N VAL A 317 2.36 -8.50 7.02
CA VAL A 317 1.51 -7.53 6.30
C VAL A 317 0.02 -7.80 6.50
N ASP A 318 -0.41 -9.06 6.33
CA ASP A 318 -1.80 -9.49 6.51
C ASP A 318 -2.36 -9.16 7.89
N ASN A 319 -1.62 -9.47 8.96
CA ASN A 319 -2.05 -9.25 10.33
C ASN A 319 -2.13 -7.75 10.64
N VAL A 320 -1.08 -7.00 10.29
CA VAL A 320 -1.02 -5.56 10.54
C VAL A 320 -2.14 -4.85 9.81
N MET A 321 -2.34 -5.16 8.53
CA MET A 321 -3.41 -4.60 7.71
C MET A 321 -4.79 -4.97 8.29
N ALA A 322 -5.05 -6.24 8.60
CA ALA A 322 -6.34 -6.68 9.12
C ALA A 322 -6.72 -5.97 10.41
N HIS A 323 -5.76 -5.87 11.34
CA HIS A 323 -5.95 -5.14 12.60
C HIS A 323 -6.11 -3.64 12.36
N THR A 324 -5.34 -3.05 11.43
CA THR A 324 -5.46 -1.63 11.06
C THR A 324 -6.88 -1.30 10.60
N TYR A 325 -7.42 -2.05 9.65
CA TYR A 325 -8.78 -1.81 9.16
C TYR A 325 -9.83 -2.09 10.22
N ARG A 326 -9.70 -3.17 11.00
CA ARG A 326 -10.62 -3.51 12.11
C ARG A 326 -10.81 -2.35 13.10
N THR A 327 -9.75 -1.59 13.35
CA THR A 327 -9.70 -0.56 14.39
C THR A 327 -9.93 0.85 13.85
N ASN A 328 -9.49 1.14 12.62
CA ASN A 328 -9.64 2.48 12.03
C ASN A 328 -10.96 2.66 11.26
N LEU A 329 -11.61 1.59 10.77
CA LEU A 329 -12.90 1.70 10.08
C LEU A 329 -14.02 2.26 10.98
N LEU A 330 -13.85 2.17 12.30
CA LEU A 330 -14.81 2.66 13.30
C LEU A 330 -15.07 4.17 13.18
N TYR A 331 -14.10 4.93 12.69
CA TYR A 331 -14.24 6.38 12.52
C TYR A 331 -14.96 6.77 11.22
N GLY A 332 -15.37 5.79 10.41
CA GLY A 332 -16.18 6.02 9.21
C GLY A 332 -15.44 6.83 8.12
N ARG A 333 -14.10 6.82 8.14
CA ARG A 333 -13.25 7.50 7.15
C ARG A 333 -12.66 6.49 6.19
N GLN A 334 -12.56 6.88 4.92
CA GLN A 334 -11.88 6.06 3.93
C GLN A 334 -10.40 5.98 4.26
N ILE A 335 -9.85 4.76 4.17
CA ILE A 335 -8.48 4.45 4.59
C ILE A 335 -7.55 4.46 3.38
N PHE A 336 -6.46 5.23 3.48
CA PHE A 336 -5.35 5.30 2.53
C PHE A 336 -4.09 4.88 3.28
N PRO A 337 -3.77 3.58 3.36
CA PRO A 337 -2.70 3.14 4.26
C PRO A 337 -1.33 3.66 3.80
N LEU A 338 -0.50 4.04 4.78
CA LEU A 338 0.87 4.49 4.59
C LEU A 338 1.82 3.31 4.88
N GLY A 339 2.43 2.75 3.84
CA GLY A 339 3.27 1.56 3.88
C GLY A 339 4.75 1.84 4.07
N GLN A 340 5.51 0.77 4.29
CA GLN A 340 6.94 0.79 4.61
C GLN A 340 7.83 0.37 3.44
N LEU A 341 8.91 1.12 3.17
CA LEU A 341 9.97 0.77 2.20
C LEU A 341 11.37 0.64 2.82
N TRP A 342 11.57 1.04 4.07
CA TRP A 342 12.82 0.85 4.84
C TRP A 342 12.77 -0.45 5.64
N GLN A 343 13.89 -0.86 6.25
CA GLN A 343 14.06 -2.19 6.90
C GLN A 343 13.92 -3.39 5.93
N LYS A 344 14.21 -3.16 4.64
CA LYS A 344 14.35 -4.20 3.61
C LYS A 344 13.13 -5.15 3.50
N PRO A 345 11.88 -4.65 3.40
CA PRO A 345 10.74 -5.51 3.07
C PRO A 345 10.96 -6.15 1.70
N THR A 346 10.37 -7.33 1.51
CA THR A 346 10.42 -8.05 0.24
C THR A 346 9.42 -7.48 -0.75
N SER A 347 9.68 -7.63 -2.05
CA SER A 347 8.71 -7.27 -3.09
C SER A 347 7.36 -7.97 -2.93
N ARG A 348 7.33 -9.18 -2.36
CA ARG A 348 6.09 -9.90 -2.04
C ARG A 348 5.26 -9.16 -0.99
N GLU A 349 5.90 -8.58 0.03
CA GLU A 349 5.21 -7.81 1.06
C GLU A 349 4.65 -6.50 0.50
N ILE A 350 5.42 -5.79 -0.34
CA ILE A 350 4.95 -4.57 -1.03
C ILE A 350 3.70 -4.86 -1.87
N LEU A 351 3.75 -5.91 -2.71
CA LEU A 351 2.62 -6.32 -3.52
C LEU A 351 1.44 -6.82 -2.66
N ARG A 352 1.69 -7.48 -1.53
CA ARG A 352 0.64 -7.96 -0.62
C ARG A 352 -0.06 -6.79 0.08
N PHE A 353 0.68 -5.77 0.50
CA PHE A 353 0.14 -4.57 1.12
C PHE A 353 -0.81 -3.84 0.17
N ARG A 354 -0.33 -3.54 -1.05
CA ARG A 354 -1.12 -2.87 -2.09
C ARG A 354 -2.38 -3.67 -2.46
N ALA A 355 -2.24 -4.99 -2.56
CA ALA A 355 -3.34 -5.91 -2.78
C ALA A 355 -4.43 -5.81 -1.70
N LEU A 356 -4.03 -5.87 -0.42
CA LEU A 356 -4.98 -5.79 0.70
C LEU A 356 -5.67 -4.44 0.76
N ALA A 357 -4.94 -3.35 0.54
CA ALA A 357 -5.52 -2.00 0.48
C ALA A 357 -6.61 -1.93 -0.60
N ALA A 358 -6.31 -2.42 -1.81
CA ALA A 358 -7.28 -2.44 -2.92
C ALA A 358 -8.50 -3.32 -2.62
N VAL A 359 -8.32 -4.54 -2.08
CA VAL A 359 -9.45 -5.42 -1.71
C VAL A 359 -10.31 -4.81 -0.61
N TRP A 360 -9.75 -4.00 0.28
CA TRP A 360 -10.51 -3.36 1.35
C TRP A 360 -10.97 -1.94 1.02
N GLY A 361 -11.00 -1.58 -0.27
CA GLY A 361 -11.68 -0.39 -0.76
C GLY A 361 -10.84 0.89 -0.75
N SER A 362 -9.52 0.76 -0.62
CA SER A 362 -8.60 1.88 -0.72
C SER A 362 -8.28 2.22 -2.18
N PRO A 363 -8.58 3.45 -2.67
CA PRO A 363 -8.25 3.87 -4.03
C PRO A 363 -6.79 4.25 -4.22
N GLY A 364 -6.04 4.39 -3.14
CA GLY A 364 -4.64 4.77 -3.17
C GLY A 364 -3.88 4.32 -1.94
N VAL A 365 -2.57 4.21 -2.07
CA VAL A 365 -1.66 3.94 -0.96
C VAL A 365 -0.52 4.93 -0.99
N SER A 366 0.15 5.14 0.15
CA SER A 366 1.35 5.97 0.20
C SER A 366 2.50 5.22 0.85
N TRP A 367 3.72 5.73 0.69
CA TRP A 367 4.93 5.08 1.19
C TRP A 367 5.80 6.06 1.97
N TRP A 368 6.23 5.61 3.15
CA TRP A 368 7.28 6.26 3.92
C TRP A 368 8.62 5.58 3.63
N ASP A 369 9.69 6.31 3.38
CA ASP A 369 9.73 7.62 2.70
C ASP A 369 10.73 7.51 1.53
N TRP A 370 10.83 8.55 0.70
CA TRP A 370 11.69 8.54 -0.49
C TRP A 370 13.16 8.31 -0.12
N GLN A 371 13.64 8.99 0.92
CA GLN A 371 15.05 8.94 1.29
C GLN A 371 15.48 7.57 1.80
N GLU A 372 14.57 6.82 2.41
CA GLU A 372 14.86 5.48 2.95
C GLU A 372 14.37 4.34 2.05
N ALA A 373 13.67 4.66 0.96
CA ALA A 373 13.17 3.68 0.02
C ALA A 373 14.31 2.95 -0.69
N SER A 374 14.38 1.63 -0.51
CA SER A 374 15.34 0.80 -1.24
C SER A 374 15.16 0.93 -2.75
N LEU A 375 16.24 1.22 -3.49
CA LEU A 375 16.26 1.32 -4.95
C LEU A 375 15.66 0.07 -5.64
N THR A 376 15.83 -1.10 -5.03
CA THR A 376 15.31 -2.38 -5.55
C THR A 376 13.79 -2.55 -5.43
N LEU A 377 13.13 -1.71 -4.63
CA LEU A 377 11.69 -1.81 -4.37
C LEU A 377 10.84 -0.85 -5.22
N TRP A 378 11.44 0.17 -5.81
CA TRP A 378 10.76 1.13 -6.70
C TRP A 378 9.92 0.48 -7.82
N PRO A 379 10.37 -0.61 -8.49
CA PRO A 379 9.54 -1.31 -9.47
C PRO A 379 8.21 -1.87 -8.94
N PHE A 380 8.00 -1.92 -7.62
CA PHE A 380 6.79 -2.46 -6.99
C PHE A 380 5.88 -1.38 -6.38
N VAL A 381 6.34 -0.13 -6.27
CA VAL A 381 5.64 1.01 -5.68
C VAL A 381 4.32 1.28 -6.40
N GLY A 382 4.37 1.50 -7.72
CA GLY A 382 3.20 1.77 -8.55
C GLY A 382 3.04 0.82 -9.73
N SER A 383 3.63 -0.38 -9.67
CA SER A 383 3.43 -1.37 -10.74
C SER A 383 1.95 -1.70 -10.92
N GLN A 384 1.54 -1.93 -12.17
CA GLN A 384 0.18 -2.39 -12.45
C GLN A 384 -0.06 -3.72 -11.74
N MET A 385 -1.05 -3.74 -10.85
CA MET A 385 -1.54 -4.97 -10.24
C MET A 385 -2.65 -5.51 -11.11
N SER A 386 -2.49 -6.71 -11.66
CA SER A 386 -3.61 -7.43 -12.25
C SER A 386 -4.57 -7.81 -11.12
N TRP A 387 -5.69 -7.11 -11.05
CA TRP A 387 -6.80 -7.41 -10.15
C TRP A 387 -7.45 -8.76 -10.57
N PRO A 388 -7.95 -9.62 -9.65
CA PRO A 388 -8.10 -9.42 -8.21
C PRO A 388 -6.96 -10.06 -7.38
N PRO A 389 -6.56 -9.41 -6.27
CA PRO A 389 -5.76 -10.07 -5.25
C PRO A 389 -6.52 -11.18 -4.54
N ALA A 390 -5.78 -12.11 -3.93
CA ALA A 390 -6.29 -13.17 -3.08
C ALA A 390 -7.45 -12.73 -2.17
N ARG A 391 -8.49 -13.57 -2.06
CA ARG A 391 -9.53 -13.39 -1.04
C ARG A 391 -8.90 -13.27 0.34
N THR A 392 -9.19 -12.18 1.04
CA THR A 392 -9.11 -12.10 2.50
C THR A 392 -10.51 -11.89 3.03
N THR A 393 -10.79 -12.39 4.23
CA THR A 393 -12.02 -12.04 4.92
C THR A 393 -11.99 -10.54 5.17
N SER A 394 -13.09 -9.84 4.83
CA SER A 394 -13.24 -8.44 5.21
C SER A 394 -13.03 -8.33 6.73
N PRO A 395 -12.25 -7.35 7.20
CA PRO A 395 -11.99 -7.19 8.62
C PRO A 395 -13.31 -6.97 9.36
N THR A 396 -13.54 -7.73 10.42
CA THR A 396 -14.64 -7.48 11.35
C THR A 396 -14.34 -6.20 12.12
N TRP A 397 -15.38 -5.46 12.51
CA TRP A 397 -15.17 -4.23 13.27
C TRP A 397 -14.87 -4.58 14.74
N TYR A 398 -14.09 -3.74 15.42
CA TYR A 398 -13.79 -3.91 16.84
C TYR A 398 -15.09 -4.00 17.67
N THR A 399 -15.12 -4.89 18.66
CA THR A 399 -16.28 -5.06 19.55
C THR A 399 -16.03 -4.28 20.85
N LEU A 400 -16.96 -3.39 21.23
CA LEU A 400 -16.94 -2.73 22.53
C LEU A 400 -17.95 -3.36 23.49
N SER A 401 -17.53 -3.56 24.74
CA SER A 401 -18.35 -4.10 25.82
C SER A 401 -18.01 -3.41 27.15
N ARG A 402 -18.76 -3.77 28.20
CA ARG A 402 -18.55 -3.26 29.56
C ARG A 402 -17.08 -3.38 29.98
N GLY A 403 -16.55 -2.30 30.55
CA GLY A 403 -15.15 -2.20 30.98
C GLY A 403 -14.22 -1.57 29.95
N ALA A 404 -14.63 -1.45 28.68
CA ALA A 404 -13.87 -0.73 27.67
C ALA A 404 -13.66 0.75 28.04
N ARG A 405 -12.51 1.32 27.66
CA ARG A 405 -12.14 2.70 27.92
C ARG A 405 -11.54 3.38 26.69
N GLY A 406 -11.46 4.70 26.72
CA GLY A 406 -10.76 5.51 25.71
C GLY A 406 -11.63 5.98 24.55
N ASP A 407 -10.97 6.36 23.45
CA ASP A 407 -11.54 7.10 22.33
C ASP A 407 -12.65 6.33 21.61
N PHE A 408 -12.53 5.00 21.47
CA PHE A 408 -13.62 4.19 20.93
C PHE A 408 -14.90 4.30 21.76
N THR A 409 -14.78 4.32 23.08
CA THR A 409 -15.91 4.51 23.98
C THR A 409 -16.46 5.93 23.88
N ILE A 410 -15.59 6.95 23.80
CA ILE A 410 -16.00 8.34 23.54
C ILE A 410 -16.79 8.44 22.24
N TRP A 411 -16.28 7.84 21.17
CA TRP A 411 -16.90 7.82 19.85
C TRP A 411 -18.30 7.18 19.90
N ALA A 412 -18.43 6.02 20.55
CA ALA A 412 -19.72 5.38 20.77
C ALA A 412 -20.68 6.27 21.59
N GLN A 413 -20.22 6.82 22.71
CA GLN A 413 -21.03 7.67 23.59
C GLN A 413 -21.52 8.94 22.89
N LEU A 414 -20.69 9.55 22.02
CA LEU A 414 -21.11 10.70 21.19
C LEU A 414 -22.27 10.33 20.27
N HIS A 415 -22.19 9.19 19.58
CA HIS A 415 -23.25 8.73 18.67
C HIS A 415 -24.52 8.32 19.42
N LEU A 416 -24.38 7.64 20.56
CA LEU A 416 -25.49 7.26 21.42
C LEU A 416 -26.23 8.50 21.95
N LYS A 417 -25.49 9.47 22.47
CA LYS A 417 -26.05 10.75 22.94
C LYS A 417 -26.78 11.47 21.81
N GLN A 418 -26.19 11.51 20.62
CA GLN A 418 -26.82 12.11 19.44
C GLN A 418 -28.07 11.33 18.97
N ALA A 419 -28.11 10.03 19.22
CA ALA A 419 -29.28 9.18 18.97
C ALA A 419 -30.37 9.32 20.05
N GLY A 420 -30.26 10.29 20.97
CA GLY A 420 -31.23 10.55 22.03
C GLY A 420 -31.06 9.66 23.27
N GLN A 421 -30.00 8.87 23.36
CA GLN A 421 -29.76 8.01 24.51
C GLN A 421 -29.19 8.81 25.68
N ALA A 422 -29.66 8.50 26.89
CA ALA A 422 -29.15 9.11 28.12
C ALA A 422 -27.78 8.51 28.48
N VAL A 423 -26.71 9.13 27.99
CA VAL A 423 -25.33 8.70 28.27
C VAL A 423 -24.40 9.90 28.44
N ARG A 424 -23.47 9.78 29.39
CA ARG A 424 -22.37 10.74 29.54
C ARG A 424 -21.24 10.37 28.59
N VAL A 425 -20.60 11.37 27.99
CA VAL A 425 -19.40 11.18 27.18
C VAL A 425 -18.20 11.34 28.11
N ASP A 426 -17.72 10.23 28.66
CA ASP A 426 -16.62 10.19 29.63
C ASP A 426 -15.52 9.19 29.27
N GLY A 427 -15.70 8.44 28.16
CA GLY A 427 -14.77 7.44 27.69
C GLY A 427 -14.74 6.17 28.53
N SER A 428 -15.71 5.95 29.43
CA SER A 428 -15.82 4.74 30.26
C SER A 428 -17.09 3.95 29.94
N TYR A 429 -16.93 2.69 29.52
CA TYR A 429 -18.05 1.83 29.16
C TYR A 429 -18.63 1.14 30.41
N GLY A 430 -19.36 1.92 31.21
CA GLY A 430 -20.02 1.47 32.44
C GLY A 430 -21.46 0.98 32.24
N SER A 431 -22.18 0.78 33.35
CA SER A 431 -23.61 0.37 33.34
C SER A 431 -24.49 1.30 32.53
N THR A 432 -24.30 2.61 32.65
CA THR A 432 -25.05 3.62 31.89
C THR A 432 -24.85 3.49 30.38
N THR A 433 -23.63 3.19 29.94
CA THR A 433 -23.33 2.96 28.51
C THR A 433 -23.93 1.64 28.03
N VAL A 434 -23.87 0.57 28.84
CA VAL A 434 -24.55 -0.71 28.53
C VAL A 434 -26.04 -0.47 28.30
N THR A 435 -26.72 0.22 29.23
CA THR A 435 -28.16 0.54 29.11
C THR A 435 -28.45 1.35 27.85
N ALA A 436 -27.67 2.41 27.58
CA ALA A 436 -27.83 3.23 26.39
C ALA A 436 -27.66 2.43 25.08
N VAL A 437 -26.71 1.48 25.05
CA VAL A 437 -26.50 0.61 23.89
C VAL A 437 -27.67 -0.36 23.71
N THR A 438 -28.14 -0.99 24.78
CA THR A 438 -29.31 -1.88 24.75
C THR A 438 -30.54 -1.14 24.22
N GLN A 439 -30.80 0.07 24.71
CA GLN A 439 -31.91 0.92 24.25
C GLN A 439 -31.74 1.36 22.79
N PHE A 440 -30.53 1.74 22.39
CA PHE A 440 -30.25 2.04 20.98
C PHE A 440 -30.47 0.82 20.09
N GLN A 441 -29.99 -0.37 20.49
CA GLN A 441 -30.20 -1.61 19.75
C GLN A 441 -31.69 -1.92 19.59
N ALA A 442 -32.47 -1.80 20.67
CA ALA A 442 -33.93 -1.94 20.64
C ALA A 442 -34.56 -0.98 19.62
N SER A 443 -34.19 0.31 19.65
CA SER A 443 -34.71 1.33 18.72
C SER A 443 -34.36 1.09 17.24
N ARG A 444 -33.42 0.18 16.96
CA ARG A 444 -32.93 -0.15 15.61
C ARG A 444 -33.27 -1.58 15.19
N GLY A 445 -34.06 -2.32 15.98
CA GLY A 445 -34.40 -3.71 15.71
C GLY A 445 -33.20 -4.67 15.75
N LEU A 446 -32.16 -4.32 16.50
CA LEU A 446 -30.96 -5.14 16.68
C LEU A 446 -31.08 -5.98 17.97
N ALA A 447 -30.32 -7.08 18.03
CA ALA A 447 -30.19 -7.86 19.26
C ALA A 447 -29.69 -6.97 20.41
N GLN A 448 -30.43 -6.97 21.52
CA GLN A 448 -30.24 -6.10 22.68
C GLN A 448 -29.17 -6.65 23.63
N THR A 449 -27.93 -6.73 23.16
CA THR A 449 -26.82 -7.36 23.87
C THR A 449 -26.11 -6.42 24.84
N GLY A 450 -26.30 -5.09 24.69
CA GLY A 450 -25.50 -4.09 25.39
C GLY A 450 -24.02 -4.05 24.95
N VAL A 451 -23.68 -4.78 23.87
CA VAL A 451 -22.35 -4.89 23.27
C VAL A 451 -22.38 -4.31 21.85
N ILE A 452 -21.46 -3.40 21.55
CA ILE A 452 -21.36 -2.79 20.22
C ILE A 452 -20.50 -3.70 19.33
N ASN A 453 -21.17 -4.52 18.52
CA ASN A 453 -20.57 -5.35 17.48
C ASN A 453 -20.63 -4.66 16.09
N THR A 454 -20.22 -5.37 15.03
CA THR A 454 -20.24 -4.83 13.65
C THR A 454 -21.62 -4.31 13.21
N ALA A 455 -22.72 -4.99 13.54
CA ALA A 455 -24.06 -4.53 13.16
C ALA A 455 -24.45 -3.25 13.92
N THR A 456 -24.15 -3.20 15.22
CA THR A 456 -24.42 -2.04 16.07
C THR A 456 -23.61 -0.83 15.62
N TRP A 457 -22.32 -1.00 15.30
CA TRP A 457 -21.50 0.09 14.77
C TRP A 457 -22.00 0.62 13.43
N LYS A 458 -22.33 -0.26 12.48
CA LYS A 458 -22.91 0.16 11.19
C LYS A 458 -24.18 1.00 11.37
N SER A 459 -24.97 0.71 12.41
CA SER A 459 -26.15 1.50 12.77
C SER A 459 -25.77 2.82 13.46
N LEU A 460 -24.85 2.79 14.43
CA LEU A 460 -24.37 3.98 15.15
C LEU A 460 -23.76 5.02 14.21
N LEU A 461 -22.89 4.62 13.28
CA LEU A 461 -22.22 5.57 12.37
C LEU A 461 -23.15 6.23 11.34
N ARG A 462 -24.40 5.76 11.22
CA ARG A 462 -25.44 6.47 10.44
C ARG A 462 -26.00 7.66 11.21
N VAL A 463 -25.82 7.71 12.53
CA VAL A 463 -26.21 8.85 13.37
C VAL A 463 -25.21 9.97 13.15
N ARG A 464 -25.60 10.99 12.39
CA ARG A 464 -24.73 12.11 12.07
C ARG A 464 -24.51 13.01 13.29
N LEU A 465 -23.25 13.17 13.70
CA LEU A 465 -22.85 14.14 14.73
C LEU A 465 -22.94 15.58 14.18
N PRO A 466 -23.67 16.51 14.81
CA PRO A 466 -23.75 17.91 14.41
C PRO A 466 -22.70 18.78 15.11
N VAL A 467 -22.26 19.84 14.42
CA VAL A 467 -21.52 20.96 15.02
C VAL A 467 -22.54 21.94 15.64
N PRO A 468 -22.39 22.43 16.89
CA PRO A 468 -21.27 22.28 17.82
C PRO A 468 -21.46 21.23 18.93
N ALA A 469 -22.62 20.57 19.02
CA ALA A 469 -22.98 19.70 20.15
C ALA A 469 -22.01 18.53 20.39
N TRP A 470 -21.35 18.03 19.33
CA TRP A 470 -20.32 17.00 19.48
C TRP A 470 -19.11 17.52 20.28
N ALA A 471 -18.71 18.77 20.04
CA ALA A 471 -17.50 19.39 20.58
C ALA A 471 -17.64 19.70 22.08
N SER A 472 -18.85 19.99 22.56
CA SER A 472 -19.11 20.13 24.00
C SER A 472 -18.99 18.79 24.74
N GLY A 473 -19.44 17.69 24.14
CA GLY A 473 -19.21 16.34 24.69
C GLY A 473 -17.73 15.97 24.84
N ILE A 474 -16.89 16.40 23.89
CA ILE A 474 -15.44 16.20 23.93
C ILE A 474 -14.76 16.91 25.10
N ARG A 475 -15.16 18.15 25.42
CA ARG A 475 -14.57 18.89 26.55
C ARG A 475 -14.83 18.18 27.88
N SER A 476 -16.03 17.62 28.04
CA SER A 476 -16.38 16.80 29.21
C SER A 476 -15.55 15.50 29.30
N ALA A 477 -15.37 14.80 28.17
CA ALA A 477 -14.58 13.57 28.11
C ALA A 477 -13.07 13.82 28.34
N SER A 478 -12.54 14.95 27.85
CA SER A 478 -11.14 15.33 28.04
C SER A 478 -10.76 15.46 29.52
N ALA A 479 -11.69 15.93 30.35
CA ALA A 479 -11.46 16.08 31.79
C ALA A 479 -11.42 14.72 32.50
N SER A 480 -12.26 13.76 32.11
CA SER A 480 -12.30 12.42 32.71
C SER A 480 -11.12 11.54 32.27
N VAL A 481 -10.74 11.57 30.98
CA VAL A 481 -9.62 10.78 30.47
C VAL A 481 -8.30 11.19 31.13
N ARG A 482 -8.06 12.50 31.30
CA ARG A 482 -6.86 13.02 31.95
C ARG A 482 -6.70 12.56 33.40
N ALA A 483 -7.81 12.33 34.11
CA ALA A 483 -7.80 11.80 35.47
C ALA A 483 -7.51 10.29 35.54
N SER A 484 -7.57 9.58 34.41
CA SER A 484 -7.55 8.10 34.36
C SER A 484 -6.33 7.49 33.68
N LEU A 485 -5.43 8.29 33.12
CA LEU A 485 -4.28 7.80 32.36
C LEU A 485 -3.06 7.51 33.26
N ALA A 486 -2.75 6.23 33.43
CA ALA A 486 -1.37 5.78 33.58
C ALA A 486 -0.70 5.83 32.19
N ALA A 487 0.60 6.16 32.13
CA ALA A 487 1.34 6.34 30.88
C ALA A 487 1.14 5.14 29.94
N ALA A 488 0.65 5.40 28.71
CA ALA A 488 0.57 4.38 27.69
C ALA A 488 1.98 3.87 27.35
N PRO A 489 2.18 2.56 27.14
CA PRO A 489 3.44 2.06 26.63
C PRO A 489 3.69 2.64 25.24
N LYS A 490 4.87 3.24 25.08
CA LYS A 490 5.38 3.78 23.82
C LYS A 490 5.29 2.73 22.72
N THR A 491 4.55 2.98 21.65
CA THR A 491 4.55 2.06 20.50
C THR A 491 5.81 2.25 19.65
N ARG A 492 6.18 1.21 18.91
CA ARG A 492 7.53 1.11 18.31
C ARG A 492 7.81 2.14 17.20
N SER A 493 6.77 2.73 16.60
CA SER A 493 6.89 3.89 15.70
C SER A 493 7.50 5.11 16.40
N GLU A 494 7.35 5.23 17.73
CA GLU A 494 7.93 6.30 18.55
C GLU A 494 9.46 6.21 18.72
N PHE A 495 10.11 5.09 18.33
CA PHE A 495 11.56 4.94 18.48
C PHE A 495 12.39 5.75 17.49
N ARG A 496 11.77 6.34 16.44
CA ARG A 496 12.53 7.05 15.40
C ARG A 496 12.70 8.55 15.60
N VAL A 497 11.81 9.20 16.34
CA VAL A 497 11.97 10.64 16.67
C VAL A 497 13.22 10.87 17.55
N ARG A 498 13.68 9.85 18.29
CA ARG A 498 14.88 9.96 19.16
C ARG A 498 16.21 9.59 18.50
N ARG A 499 16.23 9.10 17.25
CA ARG A 499 17.49 8.75 16.55
C ARG A 499 17.86 9.68 15.40
N ALA A 500 17.14 10.79 15.24
CA ALA A 500 17.39 11.78 14.19
C ALA A 500 17.54 13.21 14.74
N HIS A 501 18.12 13.33 15.94
CA HIS A 501 18.76 14.55 16.40
C HIS A 501 20.27 14.46 16.17
#